data_AF-A0A538P3S2-F1
#
_entry.id   AF-A0A538P3S2-F1
#
_cell.length_a   1.000
_cell.length_b   1.000
_cell.length_c   1.000
_cell.angle_alpha   90.00
_cell.angle_beta   90.00
_cell.angle_gamma   90.00
#
_symmetry.space_group_name_H-M   'P 1'
#
loop_
_entity.id
_entity.type
_entity.pdbx_description
1 polymer ?
#
loop_
_entity_poly.entity_id
_entity_poly.type
_entity_poly.pdbx_seq_one_letter_code
_entity_poly.pdbx_strand_id
1 'polypeptide(L)'
;MIFGSVVVALVAMVGVASALLSPHNSFPPPASYFEDSSTTVKSVDGLALSLLLNSTRIRPGQGISITVQEKNTLSTVNNVSTSAHWPLRGLSVGPCGPLNFPVGVAIIQGYYDSSSVSAGRPLGLYQPGQHSCPAILSEIDAYVFQPSSDRASIVRSCTPEPCFAENMSSTIGARGYWIESLL
;
A
#
# COMPACT_ATOMS: atom_id res chain seq x y z
N MET A 1 -26.76 -19.85 18.27
CA MET A 1 -25.42 -19.48 17.79
C MET A 1 -25.36 -19.81 16.32
N ILE A 2 -25.04 -18.84 15.46
CA ILE A 2 -24.79 -19.05 14.03
C ILE A 2 -23.56 -18.20 13.70
N PHE A 3 -22.47 -18.82 13.28
CA PHE A 3 -21.25 -18.11 12.90
C PHE A 3 -21.33 -17.73 11.42
N GLY A 4 -21.76 -16.50 11.14
CA GLY A 4 -21.73 -15.92 9.80
C GLY A 4 -20.31 -15.52 9.42
N SER A 5 -19.64 -16.32 8.59
CA SER A 5 -18.32 -15.97 8.06
C SER A 5 -18.44 -14.84 7.04
N VAL A 6 -18.24 -13.59 7.48
CA VAL A 6 -18.02 -12.46 6.56
C VAL A 6 -16.83 -12.79 5.65
N VAL A 7 -17.04 -12.74 4.34
CA VAL A 7 -16.01 -12.94 3.30
C VAL A 7 -15.66 -11.58 2.71
N VAL A 8 -14.43 -11.13 2.90
CA VAL A 8 -13.91 -9.92 2.26
C VAL A 8 -13.20 -10.32 0.96
N ALA A 9 -13.94 -10.27 -0.14
CA ALA A 9 -13.36 -10.23 -1.48
C ALA A 9 -13.21 -8.77 -1.90
N LEU A 10 -12.02 -8.35 -2.33
CA LEU A 10 -11.78 -7.01 -2.88
C LEU A 10 -10.52 -6.99 -3.75
N VAL A 11 -10.42 -6.01 -4.64
CA VAL A 11 -9.48 -6.01 -5.77
C VAL A 11 -8.43 -4.91 -5.63
N ALA A 12 -7.17 -5.28 -5.88
CA ALA A 12 -6.02 -4.39 -5.81
C ALA A 12 -5.79 -3.61 -7.11
N MET A 13 -5.34 -2.36 -6.99
CA MET A 13 -4.80 -1.53 -8.07
C MET A 13 -3.41 -1.00 -7.66
N VAL A 14 -2.55 -0.77 -8.65
CA VAL A 14 -1.05 -0.77 -8.65
C VAL A 14 -0.46 0.64 -8.38
N GLY A 15 0.83 0.90 -8.02
CA GLY A 15 2.07 0.07 -7.94
C GLY A 15 2.81 0.08 -6.57
N VAL A 16 3.99 0.72 -6.38
CA VAL A 16 4.77 0.90 -5.09
C VAL A 16 6.06 1.78 -5.24
N ALA A 17 6.55 2.54 -4.21
CA ALA A 17 7.94 3.17 -4.04
C ALA A 17 8.15 4.12 -2.80
N SER A 18 9.29 4.11 -2.11
CA SER A 18 9.35 3.95 -0.63
C SER A 18 9.70 5.18 0.28
N ALA A 19 10.36 4.91 1.42
CA ALA A 19 10.52 5.80 2.57
C ALA A 19 11.95 5.76 3.13
N LEU A 20 12.30 6.80 3.93
CA LEU A 20 12.76 6.78 5.34
C LEU A 20 12.76 8.26 5.80
N LEU A 21 12.62 8.70 7.06
CA LEU A 21 12.86 8.11 8.40
C LEU A 21 11.75 8.55 9.38
N SER A 22 11.47 7.77 10.43
CA SER A 22 10.74 8.27 11.62
C SER A 22 10.99 7.38 12.85
N PRO A 23 11.19 7.94 14.07
CA PRO A 23 11.51 7.17 15.28
C PRO A 23 10.23 6.55 15.89
N HIS A 24 9.69 5.52 15.25
CA HIS A 24 8.53 4.79 15.77
C HIS A 24 8.91 3.90 16.97
N ASN A 25 8.22 4.08 18.10
CA ASN A 25 8.26 3.12 19.20
C ASN A 25 7.72 1.76 18.73
N SER A 26 8.62 0.86 18.38
CA SER A 26 8.34 -0.47 17.83
C SER A 26 7.93 -1.47 18.91
N PHE A 27 6.87 -1.17 19.64
CA PHE A 27 6.17 -2.20 20.41
C PHE A 27 5.46 -3.12 19.39
N PRO A 28 5.89 -4.39 19.22
CA PRO A 28 5.25 -5.29 18.27
C PRO A 28 3.78 -5.45 18.67
N PRO A 29 2.81 -5.33 17.74
CA PRO A 29 1.44 -5.68 18.05
C PRO A 29 1.41 -7.16 18.47
N PRO A 30 0.60 -7.55 19.49
CA PRO A 30 0.45 -8.95 19.83
C PRO A 30 0.00 -9.74 18.59
N ALA A 31 0.59 -10.91 18.38
CA ALA A 31 0.32 -11.74 17.21
C ALA A 31 -1.18 -11.98 17.05
N SER A 32 -1.68 -11.91 15.81
CA SER A 32 -3.09 -12.17 15.56
C SER A 32 -3.41 -13.65 15.79
N TYR A 33 -4.55 -13.93 16.41
CA TYR A 33 -5.10 -15.28 16.53
C TYR A 33 -5.97 -15.67 15.32
N PHE A 34 -5.84 -14.95 14.21
CA PHE A 34 -6.59 -15.14 12.97
C PHE A 34 -5.61 -15.29 11.81
N GLU A 35 -6.08 -15.89 10.72
CA GLU A 35 -5.26 -16.17 9.54
C GLU A 35 -4.74 -14.86 8.92
N ASP A 36 -3.41 -14.79 8.77
CA ASP A 36 -2.72 -13.92 7.83
C ASP A 36 -3.22 -14.19 6.40
N SER A 37 -3.15 -13.20 5.53
CA SER A 37 -3.48 -13.38 4.10
C SER A 37 -2.42 -12.75 3.21
N SER A 38 -2.15 -13.39 2.08
CA SER A 38 -1.23 -12.92 1.06
C SER A 38 -1.85 -13.11 -0.32
N THR A 39 -1.85 -12.05 -1.12
CA THR A 39 -2.35 -12.05 -2.50
C THR A 39 -1.32 -11.40 -3.40
N THR A 40 -0.87 -12.11 -4.44
CA THR A 40 0.06 -11.59 -5.46
C THR A 40 -0.60 -11.55 -6.83
N VAL A 41 -0.56 -10.39 -7.48
CA VAL A 41 -0.99 -10.17 -8.87
C VAL A 41 0.24 -9.86 -9.71
N LYS A 42 0.31 -10.40 -10.94
CA LYS A 42 1.42 -10.18 -11.87
C LYS A 42 0.95 -9.35 -13.06
N SER A 43 1.73 -8.35 -13.46
CA SER A 43 1.53 -7.64 -14.72
C SER A 43 2.24 -8.35 -15.88
N VAL A 44 1.81 -8.02 -17.10
CA VAL A 44 2.52 -8.40 -18.34
C VAL A 44 3.89 -7.72 -18.46
N ASP A 45 4.07 -6.57 -17.81
CA ASP A 45 5.32 -5.79 -17.77
C ASP A 45 6.41 -6.41 -16.87
N GLY A 46 6.23 -7.65 -16.42
CA GLY A 46 7.19 -8.35 -15.57
C GLY A 46 7.21 -7.91 -14.10
N LEU A 47 6.28 -7.07 -13.65
CA LEU A 47 6.10 -6.72 -12.24
C LEU A 47 5.14 -7.69 -11.52
N ALA A 48 5.32 -7.83 -10.20
CA ALA A 48 4.40 -8.54 -9.31
C ALA A 48 4.10 -7.71 -8.05
N LEU A 49 2.85 -7.27 -7.92
CA LEU A 49 2.32 -6.61 -6.73
C LEU A 49 1.84 -7.66 -5.73
N SER A 50 2.31 -7.59 -4.48
CA SER A 50 1.93 -8.47 -3.39
C SER A 50 1.38 -7.66 -2.21
N LEU A 51 0.19 -8.02 -1.76
CA LEU A 51 -0.48 -7.49 -0.57
C LEU A 51 -0.46 -8.57 0.53
N LEU A 52 0.10 -8.26 1.68
CA LEU A 52 0.13 -9.14 2.86
C LEU A 52 -0.56 -8.46 4.04
N LEU A 53 -1.44 -9.18 4.72
CA LEU A 53 -2.18 -8.76 5.91
C LEU A 53 -1.82 -9.65 7.09
N ASN A 54 -1.51 -9.06 8.24
CA ASN A 54 -1.29 -9.81 9.50
C ASN A 54 -2.59 -10.30 10.18
N SER A 55 -3.73 -10.13 9.50
CA SER A 55 -5.04 -10.60 9.94
C SER A 55 -6.11 -10.37 8.87
N THR A 56 -6.94 -11.38 8.62
CA THR A 56 -8.20 -11.24 7.87
C THR A 56 -9.39 -10.84 8.74
N ARG A 57 -9.28 -10.95 10.06
CA ARG A 57 -10.32 -10.55 11.04
C ARG A 57 -9.71 -9.72 12.16
N ILE A 58 -10.38 -8.65 12.58
CA ILE A 58 -9.89 -7.74 13.61
C ILE A 58 -10.96 -7.51 14.67
N ARG A 59 -10.56 -7.59 15.94
CA ARG A 59 -11.44 -7.24 17.07
C ARG A 59 -11.51 -5.70 17.22
N PRO A 60 -12.58 -5.15 17.82
CA PRO A 60 -12.62 -3.72 18.14
C PRO A 60 -11.40 -3.32 18.99
N GLY A 61 -10.62 -2.33 18.54
CA GLY A 61 -9.37 -1.91 19.17
C GLY A 61 -8.10 -2.65 18.72
N GLN A 62 -8.22 -3.72 17.92
CA GLN A 62 -7.08 -4.41 17.32
C GLN A 62 -6.51 -3.60 16.14
N GLY A 63 -5.18 -3.62 15.98
CA GLY A 63 -4.51 -3.07 14.80
C GLY A 63 -4.37 -4.10 13.68
N ILE A 64 -4.44 -3.63 12.44
CA ILE A 64 -4.06 -4.38 11.23
C ILE A 64 -2.74 -3.82 10.69
N SER A 65 -1.87 -4.71 10.23
CA SER A 65 -0.64 -4.40 9.52
C SER A 65 -0.80 -4.83 8.07
N ILE A 66 -0.62 -3.87 7.17
CA ILE A 66 -0.79 -4.01 5.73
C ILE A 66 0.58 -3.81 5.09
N THR A 67 1.20 -4.88 4.60
CA THR A 67 2.44 -4.82 3.84
C THR A 67 2.12 -4.87 2.35
N VAL A 68 2.71 -3.99 1.56
CA VAL A 68 2.61 -4.01 0.10
C VAL A 68 3.99 -3.94 -0.52
N GLN A 69 4.29 -4.86 -1.44
CA GLN A 69 5.56 -4.97 -2.16
C GLN A 69 5.31 -5.09 -3.65
N GLU A 70 6.08 -4.39 -4.47
CA GLU A 70 6.11 -4.57 -5.93
C GLU A 70 7.49 -5.04 -6.33
N LYS A 71 7.55 -6.12 -7.09
CA LYS A 71 8.78 -6.82 -7.38
C LYS A 71 8.93 -7.07 -8.87
N ASN A 72 10.10 -6.76 -9.42
CA ASN A 72 10.48 -7.23 -10.74
C ASN A 72 10.69 -8.75 -10.72
N THR A 73 9.98 -9.44 -11.61
CA THR A 73 10.03 -10.89 -11.80
C THR A 73 10.99 -11.30 -12.92
N LEU A 74 11.48 -10.35 -13.71
CA LEU A 74 12.45 -10.59 -14.77
C LEU A 74 13.85 -10.76 -14.18
N SER A 75 14.65 -11.64 -14.78
CA SER A 75 16.08 -11.80 -14.50
C SER A 75 16.97 -10.69 -15.07
N THR A 76 16.35 -9.62 -15.60
CA THR A 76 17.00 -8.43 -16.17
C THR A 76 16.53 -7.17 -15.44
N VAL A 77 17.25 -6.07 -15.64
CA VAL A 77 16.75 -4.73 -15.26
C VAL A 77 15.42 -4.49 -16.00
N ASN A 78 14.47 -3.86 -15.31
CA ASN A 78 13.16 -3.52 -15.86
C ASN A 78 12.89 -2.03 -15.64
N ASN A 79 12.64 -1.28 -16.71
CA ASN A 79 12.41 0.16 -16.67
C ASN A 79 10.95 0.44 -17.01
N VAL A 80 10.19 0.90 -16.01
CA VAL A 80 8.74 1.07 -16.10
C VAL A 80 8.39 2.55 -15.94
N SER A 81 7.96 3.17 -17.04
CA SER A 81 7.43 4.55 -17.04
C SER A 81 6.15 4.66 -16.22
N THR A 82 5.91 5.83 -15.63
CA THR A 82 4.68 6.06 -14.86
C THR A 82 3.47 6.34 -15.76
N SER A 83 2.28 6.26 -15.16
CA SER A 83 1.02 6.64 -15.81
C SER A 83 0.26 7.64 -14.95
N ALA A 84 -0.40 8.61 -15.59
CA ALA A 84 -1.35 9.51 -14.95
C ALA A 84 -2.78 8.94 -14.88
N HIS A 85 -3.07 7.84 -15.59
CA HIS A 85 -4.43 7.36 -15.85
C HIS A 85 -4.88 6.24 -14.90
N TRP A 86 -4.55 6.36 -13.61
CA TRP A 86 -5.02 5.45 -12.57
C TRP A 86 -6.54 5.52 -12.36
N PRO A 87 -7.27 4.38 -12.41
CA PRO A 87 -8.73 4.34 -12.16
C PRO A 87 -9.13 4.66 -10.71
N LEU A 88 -8.21 4.46 -9.76
CA LEU A 88 -8.34 4.90 -8.37
C LEU A 88 -7.26 5.95 -8.10
N ARG A 89 -7.60 6.99 -7.33
CA ARG A 89 -6.72 8.14 -7.03
C ARG A 89 -6.87 8.54 -5.57
N GLY A 90 -5.85 9.18 -5.00
CA GLY A 90 -5.88 9.68 -3.62
C GLY A 90 -5.92 8.60 -2.55
N LEU A 91 -5.52 7.37 -2.88
CA LEU A 91 -5.39 6.29 -1.90
C LEU A 91 -4.28 6.66 -0.90
N SER A 92 -4.58 6.69 0.40
CA SER A 92 -3.58 6.65 1.47
C SER A 92 -4.23 6.28 2.81
N VAL A 93 -3.44 5.69 3.70
CA VAL A 93 -3.76 5.45 5.11
C VAL A 93 -3.26 6.60 6.00
N GLY A 94 -2.29 7.39 5.50
CA GLY A 94 -1.60 8.44 6.25
C GLY A 94 -1.77 9.84 5.64
N PRO A 95 -1.36 10.89 6.36
CA PRO A 95 -1.57 12.28 5.96
C PRO A 95 -0.73 12.74 4.76
N CYS A 96 0.34 11.99 4.42
CA CYS A 96 1.33 12.39 3.42
C CYS A 96 1.10 11.77 2.04
N GLY A 97 -0.13 11.34 1.76
CA GLY A 97 -0.43 10.56 0.57
C GLY A 97 0.39 9.26 0.57
N PRO A 98 0.83 8.79 -0.61
CA PRO A 98 1.77 7.69 -0.72
C PRO A 98 3.24 8.11 -0.68
N LEU A 99 3.60 9.38 -0.46
CA LEU A 99 4.97 9.90 -0.70
C LEU A 99 5.40 9.70 -2.17
N ASN A 100 6.47 8.93 -2.40
CA ASN A 100 6.93 8.56 -3.74
C ASN A 100 6.18 7.32 -4.29
N PHE A 101 5.28 6.68 -3.53
CA PHE A 101 4.80 5.31 -3.77
C PHE A 101 3.72 5.28 -4.87
N PRO A 102 3.91 4.57 -6.02
CA PRO A 102 2.83 4.33 -6.96
C PRO A 102 1.62 3.59 -6.39
N VAL A 103 1.72 2.85 -5.27
CA VAL A 103 0.53 2.45 -4.48
C VAL A 103 0.22 3.53 -3.46
N GLY A 104 -1.05 3.91 -3.42
CA GLY A 104 -1.67 4.24 -2.16
C GLY A 104 -2.46 3.04 -1.65
N VAL A 105 -2.33 2.72 -0.37
CA VAL A 105 -3.27 1.81 0.31
C VAL A 105 -4.38 2.67 0.88
N ALA A 106 -5.64 2.23 0.79
CA ALA A 106 -6.74 2.83 1.54
C ALA A 106 -7.53 1.74 2.25
N ILE A 107 -8.13 2.08 3.40
CA ILE A 107 -9.14 1.24 4.05
C ILE A 107 -10.50 1.91 3.80
N ILE A 108 -11.48 1.13 3.35
CA ILE A 108 -12.82 1.58 2.97
C ILE A 108 -13.83 0.75 3.78
N GLN A 109 -14.87 1.38 4.33
CA GLN A 109 -15.93 0.68 5.04
C GLN A 109 -17.05 0.26 4.07
N GLY A 110 -17.34 -1.04 4.00
CA GLY A 110 -18.44 -1.61 3.21
C GLY A 110 -18.02 -2.86 2.43
N TYR A 111 -18.92 -3.35 1.58
CA TYR A 111 -18.68 -4.45 0.65
C TYR A 111 -18.56 -3.88 -0.76
N TYR A 112 -17.43 -4.13 -1.41
CA TYR A 112 -17.11 -3.66 -2.75
C TYR A 112 -16.38 -4.76 -3.52
N ASP A 113 -16.08 -4.51 -4.80
CA ASP A 113 -15.31 -5.36 -5.70
C ASP A 113 -14.57 -4.49 -6.74
N SER A 114 -13.97 -5.08 -7.77
CA SER A 114 -13.33 -4.34 -8.88
C SER A 114 -14.24 -3.33 -9.58
N SER A 115 -15.55 -3.58 -9.64
CA SER A 115 -16.51 -2.74 -10.36
C SER A 115 -17.01 -1.56 -9.52
N SER A 116 -17.01 -1.72 -8.19
CA SER A 116 -17.68 -0.84 -7.24
C SER A 116 -16.74 -0.10 -6.28
N VAL A 117 -15.47 -0.52 -6.13
CA VAL A 117 -14.49 0.11 -5.23
C VAL A 117 -14.28 1.61 -5.50
N SER A 118 -14.50 2.07 -6.73
CA SER A 118 -14.45 3.48 -7.13
C SER A 118 -15.55 4.36 -6.51
N ALA A 119 -16.66 3.78 -6.05
CA ALA A 119 -17.69 4.46 -5.26
C ALA A 119 -17.37 4.47 -3.75
N GLY A 120 -16.38 3.67 -3.32
CA GLY A 120 -15.93 3.58 -1.94
C GLY A 120 -15.23 4.85 -1.47
N ARG A 121 -15.42 5.20 -0.19
CA ARG A 121 -14.79 6.36 0.44
C ARG A 121 -13.69 5.90 1.42
N PRO A 122 -12.41 6.26 1.18
CA PRO A 122 -11.33 6.02 2.14
C PRO A 122 -11.64 6.59 3.52
N LEU A 123 -11.32 5.82 4.57
CA LEU A 123 -11.42 6.25 5.95
C LEU A 123 -10.27 7.21 6.30
N GLY A 124 -10.59 8.34 6.95
CA GLY A 124 -9.59 9.25 7.52
C GLY A 124 -8.97 8.66 8.78
N LEU A 125 -7.90 7.88 8.63
CA LEU A 125 -7.25 7.13 9.72
C LEU A 125 -6.17 7.93 10.47
N TYR A 126 -6.03 9.22 10.16
CA TYR A 126 -5.13 10.17 10.81
C TYR A 126 -5.91 11.38 11.33
N GLN A 127 -5.39 12.03 12.37
CA GLN A 127 -6.04 13.20 12.97
C GLN A 127 -6.03 14.40 11.99
N PRO A 128 -7.13 15.17 11.89
CA PRO A 128 -7.13 16.44 11.16
C PRO A 128 -6.11 17.42 11.76
N GLY A 129 -5.27 18.02 10.93
CA GLY A 129 -4.22 18.95 11.37
C GLY A 129 -3.12 19.14 10.32
N GLN A 130 -2.10 19.89 10.68
CA GLN A 130 -0.89 20.05 9.88
C GLN A 130 0.09 18.91 10.20
N HIS A 131 0.58 18.22 9.17
CA HIS A 131 1.48 17.08 9.29
C HIS A 131 2.82 17.36 8.60
N SER A 132 3.93 17.05 9.28
CA SER A 132 5.28 17.23 8.75
C SER A 132 5.65 16.09 7.80
N CYS A 133 5.22 16.21 6.55
CA CYS A 133 5.53 15.22 5.52
C CYS A 133 6.96 15.38 4.95
N PRO A 134 7.64 14.27 4.58
CA PRO A 134 8.88 14.30 3.82
C PRO A 134 8.73 15.10 2.51
N ALA A 135 9.86 15.59 1.98
CA ALA A 135 9.89 16.14 0.62
C ALA A 135 9.61 15.02 -0.40
N ILE A 136 8.47 15.11 -1.07
CA ILE A 136 8.04 14.14 -2.09
C ILE A 136 8.52 14.56 -3.48
N LEU A 137 8.85 13.59 -4.33
CA LEU A 137 9.17 13.84 -5.73
C LEU A 137 7.87 13.97 -6.55
N SER A 138 7.35 15.19 -6.75
CA SER A 138 6.17 15.46 -7.60
C SER A 138 6.42 15.18 -9.09
N GLU A 139 5.59 14.32 -9.71
CA GLU A 139 5.67 13.89 -11.14
C GLU A 139 6.86 12.94 -11.45
N ILE A 140 6.87 11.70 -10.94
CA ILE A 140 7.98 10.75 -11.20
C ILE A 140 7.87 10.20 -12.64
N ASP A 141 8.99 10.12 -13.36
CA ASP A 141 8.99 9.70 -14.78
C ASP A 141 9.04 8.17 -14.95
N ALA A 142 9.92 7.48 -14.21
CA ALA A 142 10.06 6.03 -14.28
C ALA A 142 10.68 5.37 -13.04
N TYR A 143 10.47 4.06 -12.93
CA TYR A 143 11.09 3.17 -11.94
C TYR A 143 11.98 2.13 -12.63
N VAL A 144 13.27 2.13 -12.29
CA VAL A 144 14.26 1.20 -12.84
C VAL A 144 14.54 0.10 -11.81
N PHE A 145 13.79 -1.00 -11.89
CA PHE A 145 13.92 -2.14 -11.00
C PHE A 145 15.15 -3.00 -11.31
N GLN A 146 15.82 -3.47 -10.27
CA GLN A 146 16.90 -4.44 -10.35
C GLN A 146 16.38 -5.85 -10.74
N PRO A 147 17.21 -6.73 -11.31
CA PRO A 147 16.86 -8.11 -11.62
C PRO A 147 16.28 -8.88 -10.42
N SER A 148 15.16 -9.57 -10.61
CA SER A 148 14.53 -10.46 -9.61
C SER A 148 14.33 -9.84 -8.21
N SER A 149 14.13 -8.52 -8.14
CA SER A 149 14.26 -7.71 -6.92
C SER A 149 13.10 -6.73 -6.76
N ASP A 150 12.83 -6.34 -5.51
CA ASP A 150 12.01 -5.18 -5.17
C ASP A 150 12.87 -3.91 -5.05
N ARG A 151 14.19 -3.93 -5.24
CA ARG A 151 14.96 -2.70 -5.25
C ARG A 151 14.87 -1.99 -6.60
N ALA A 152 14.44 -0.72 -6.61
CA ALA A 152 14.38 0.11 -7.82
C ALA A 152 14.94 1.53 -7.61
N SER A 153 15.46 2.10 -8.69
CA SER A 153 15.91 3.49 -8.77
C SER A 153 14.80 4.39 -9.30
N ILE A 154 14.65 5.58 -8.73
CA ILE A 154 13.65 6.56 -9.14
C ILE A 154 14.27 7.58 -10.11
N VAL A 155 13.66 7.71 -11.28
CA VAL A 155 14.08 8.59 -12.36
C VAL A 155 13.20 9.84 -12.41
N ARG A 156 13.84 11.01 -12.43
CA ARG A 156 13.28 12.30 -12.86
C ARG A 156 14.42 13.28 -13.17
N SER A 157 14.06 14.54 -13.49
CA SER A 157 14.88 15.75 -13.61
C SER A 157 15.64 16.18 -12.33
N CYS A 158 16.31 15.23 -11.68
CA CYS A 158 17.25 15.42 -10.58
C CYS A 158 18.69 15.28 -11.11
N THR A 159 19.66 15.92 -10.45
CA THR A 159 21.08 15.88 -10.84
C THR A 159 21.97 15.54 -9.65
N PRO A 160 22.71 14.41 -9.66
CA PRO A 160 22.70 13.36 -10.69
C PRO A 160 21.38 12.56 -10.72
N GLU A 161 21.13 11.90 -11.85
CA GLU A 161 20.10 10.85 -12.00
C GLU A 161 20.75 9.47 -11.77
N PRO A 162 20.06 8.48 -11.16
CA PRO A 162 18.74 8.54 -10.54
C PRO A 162 18.75 9.27 -9.20
N CYS A 163 17.59 9.79 -8.78
CA CYS A 163 17.50 10.67 -7.61
C CYS A 163 17.86 9.94 -6.31
N PHE A 164 17.37 8.71 -6.18
CA PHE A 164 17.72 7.73 -5.15
C PHE A 164 17.23 6.34 -5.58
N ALA A 165 17.61 5.31 -4.80
CA ALA A 165 17.18 3.94 -5.02
C ALA A 165 16.81 3.26 -3.71
N GLU A 166 15.66 2.60 -3.69
CA GLU A 166 15.02 2.10 -2.48
C GLU A 166 14.26 0.80 -2.74
N ASN A 167 13.85 0.13 -1.66
CA ASN A 167 13.17 -1.17 -1.75
C ASN A 167 11.68 -0.94 -1.83
N MET A 168 11.09 -1.29 -2.96
CA MET A 168 9.69 -1.23 -3.37
C MET A 168 8.84 -2.15 -2.48
N SER A 169 8.71 -1.77 -1.21
CA SER A 169 8.02 -2.48 -0.14
C SER A 169 7.74 -1.51 1.03
N SER A 170 6.54 -1.55 1.60
CA SER A 170 6.15 -0.74 2.76
C SER A 170 5.17 -1.49 3.63
N THR A 171 5.28 -1.29 4.95
CA THR A 171 4.39 -1.87 5.97
C THR A 171 3.68 -0.75 6.73
N ILE A 172 2.35 -0.74 6.65
CA ILE A 172 1.49 0.29 7.20
C ILE A 172 0.63 -0.30 8.33
N GLY A 173 0.76 0.24 9.54
CA GLY A 173 -0.08 -0.14 10.68
C GLY A 173 -1.29 0.78 10.83
N ALA A 174 -2.50 0.26 10.64
CA ALA A 174 -3.75 0.96 10.95
C ALA A 174 -4.35 0.45 12.27
N ARG A 175 -4.89 1.36 13.09
CA ARG A 175 -5.53 1.05 14.38
C ARG A 175 -6.85 1.79 14.49
N GLY A 176 -7.87 1.14 15.04
CA GLY A 176 -9.21 1.71 15.14
C GLY A 176 -10.15 0.86 15.99
N TYR A 177 -11.31 1.41 16.31
CA TYR A 177 -12.38 0.66 16.98
C TYR A 177 -13.33 0.08 15.93
N TRP A 178 -12.87 -0.99 15.27
CA TRP A 178 -13.60 -1.67 14.20
C TRP A 178 -14.81 -2.41 14.76
N ILE A 179 -15.98 -1.76 14.70
CA ILE A 179 -17.28 -2.37 14.96
C ILE A 179 -18.00 -2.65 13.66
N GLU A 180 -18.66 -3.80 13.59
CA GLU A 180 -19.78 -4.00 12.67
C GLU A 180 -20.91 -3.08 13.14
N SER A 181 -21.05 -1.93 12.48
CA SER A 181 -22.10 -0.96 12.80
C SER A 181 -23.47 -1.55 12.47
N LEU A 182 -24.31 -1.70 13.48
CA LEU A 182 -25.70 -2.15 13.37
C LEU A 182 -26.52 -1.24 12.41
N LEU A 183 -26.68 -1.70 11.17
CA LEU A 183 -27.60 -1.21 10.14
C LEU A 183 -28.11 -2.42 9.32
#